data_AF-A0A6G4XCJ0-F1
#
_entry.id   AF-A0A6G4XCJ0-F1
#
_cell.length_a   1.000
_cell.length_b   1.000
_cell.length_c   1.000
_cell.angle_alpha   90.00
_cell.angle_beta   90.00
_cell.angle_gamma   90.00
#
_symmetry.space_group_name_H-M   'P 1'
#
loop_
_entity.id
_entity.type
_entity.pdbx_description
1 polymer ?
#
loop_
_entity_poly.entity_id
_entity_poly.type
_entity_poly.pdbx_seq_one_letter_code
_entity_poly.pdbx_strand_id
1 'polypeptide(L)'
;MSGTAPRTAAPDGIGDEPAAWPDAAQFVRGLRPLLRRDLGLAEAWVLHPLRHEPAQALACLLGPAALLAATGGVLHTTAAIVDGRARHDPAARQWLPVLAAVFADLLACEALTTVALRGLAPADDAGALPVAATGYLIPHLVSDLLADLELVLQESGFGPDRTERRVLAALEGHRTTAGVDGRAALVAQQQLVRAPSMRAQPAAMPELFRLARPAPGVGATRCTEALLAVLPEAAAHCFGTDDGDGMATQLAQLGRRLATEQRHAHRALRAAAAADPDGAPARALADRFALVLQASAVLGVARAAAQSGEGFLGRPEWALLALRRIGRRLGLPLPVSTDSPAGASLAVWTELAERVQQRVDCDLYATRLLW
;
A
#
# COMPACT_ATOMS: atom_id res chain seq x y z
N MET A 1 -62.65 -8.87 45.08
CA MET A 1 -61.36 -9.31 45.65
C MET A 1 -61.07 -10.65 44.98
N SER A 2 -60.12 -10.83 44.07
CA SER A 2 -58.80 -10.22 43.91
C SER A 2 -58.46 -10.14 42.42
N GLY A 3 -57.75 -9.07 42.02
CA GLY A 3 -57.29 -8.87 40.65
C GLY A 3 -56.03 -9.70 40.37
N THR A 4 -56.02 -10.39 39.24
CA THR A 4 -54.86 -11.11 38.73
C THR A 4 -54.18 -10.23 37.68
N ALA A 5 -53.09 -9.56 38.08
CA ALA A 5 -52.24 -8.83 37.15
C ALA A 5 -51.37 -9.81 36.34
N PRO A 6 -51.21 -9.62 35.02
CA PRO A 6 -50.31 -10.43 34.23
C PRO A 6 -48.84 -10.07 34.52
N ARG A 7 -48.01 -11.08 34.78
CA ARG A 7 -46.55 -10.99 34.83
C ARG A 7 -46.03 -10.48 33.49
N THR A 8 -45.51 -9.25 33.47
CA THR A 8 -44.57 -8.78 32.45
C THR A 8 -43.29 -9.60 32.54
N ALA A 9 -43.06 -10.46 31.54
CA ALA A 9 -41.75 -11.02 31.28
C ALA A 9 -40.82 -9.90 30.81
N ALA A 10 -39.65 -9.78 31.44
CA ALA A 10 -38.57 -8.94 30.94
C ALA A 10 -38.14 -9.49 29.57
N PRO A 11 -37.83 -8.63 28.58
CA PRO A 11 -37.22 -9.11 27.34
C PRO A 11 -35.84 -9.68 27.65
N ASP A 12 -35.71 -10.99 27.44
CA ASP A 12 -34.45 -11.70 27.39
C ASP A 12 -33.52 -11.06 26.35
N GLY A 13 -32.27 -10.84 26.75
CA GLY A 13 -31.10 -10.88 25.88
C GLY A 13 -31.06 -9.87 24.74
N ILE A 14 -30.62 -8.64 25.02
CA ILE A 14 -29.73 -7.98 24.07
C ILE A 14 -28.45 -8.83 24.07
N GLY A 15 -28.34 -9.71 23.07
CA GLY A 15 -27.10 -10.42 22.83
C GLY A 15 -26.00 -9.39 22.58
N ASP A 16 -25.00 -9.38 23.45
CA ASP A 16 -23.69 -8.79 23.20
C ASP A 16 -22.98 -9.56 22.08
N GLU A 17 -23.55 -9.59 20.87
CA GLU A 17 -22.71 -9.77 19.69
C GLU A 17 -21.97 -8.45 19.50
N PRO A 18 -20.63 -8.41 19.67
CA PRO A 18 -19.89 -7.21 19.36
C PRO A 18 -20.18 -6.90 17.89
N ALA A 19 -20.78 -5.72 17.66
CA ALA A 19 -21.17 -5.26 16.33
C ALA A 19 -20.05 -5.57 15.34
N ALA A 20 -20.33 -6.43 14.37
CA ALA A 20 -19.37 -6.86 13.38
C ALA A 20 -18.73 -5.60 12.78
N TRP A 21 -17.43 -5.43 13.00
CA TRP A 21 -16.71 -4.29 12.47
C TRP A 21 -16.95 -4.23 10.96
N PRO A 22 -17.26 -3.04 10.40
CA PRO A 22 -17.30 -2.90 8.94
C PRO A 22 -15.97 -3.36 8.35
N ASP A 23 -16.01 -3.93 7.15
CA ASP A 23 -14.83 -4.26 6.34
C ASP A 23 -13.79 -3.13 6.50
N ALA A 24 -12.64 -3.45 7.12
CA ALA A 24 -11.65 -2.45 7.49
C ALA A 24 -11.13 -1.66 6.28
N ALA A 25 -10.99 -2.32 5.12
CA ALA A 25 -10.59 -1.65 3.89
C ALA A 25 -11.71 -0.72 3.39
N GLN A 26 -12.97 -1.14 3.48
CA GLN A 26 -14.11 -0.29 3.13
C GLN A 26 -14.27 0.91 4.08
N PHE A 27 -14.05 0.71 5.37
CA PHE A 27 -14.06 1.76 6.38
C PHE A 27 -12.99 2.82 6.08
N VAL A 28 -11.74 2.39 5.90
CA VAL A 28 -10.63 3.29 5.53
C VAL A 28 -10.91 4.01 4.21
N ARG A 29 -11.48 3.32 3.21
CA ARG A 29 -11.90 3.94 1.95
C ARG A 29 -12.96 5.02 2.16
N GLY A 30 -13.92 4.80 3.05
CA GLY A 30 -14.94 5.80 3.41
C GLY A 30 -14.34 7.05 4.06
N LEU A 31 -13.26 6.89 4.83
CA LEU A 31 -12.56 8.00 5.48
C LEU A 31 -11.62 8.75 4.54
N ARG A 32 -11.26 8.17 3.39
CA ARG A 32 -10.23 8.69 2.48
C ARG A 32 -10.39 10.17 2.11
N PRO A 33 -11.60 10.70 1.82
CA PRO A 33 -11.75 12.12 1.53
C PRO A 33 -11.31 13.04 2.68
N LEU A 34 -11.52 12.61 3.93
CA LEU A 34 -11.04 13.32 5.12
C LEU A 34 -9.52 13.16 5.28
N LEU A 35 -9.00 11.94 5.12
CA LEU A 35 -7.57 11.65 5.23
C LEU A 35 -6.72 12.43 4.21
N ARG A 36 -7.22 12.59 2.98
CA ARG A 36 -6.56 13.34 1.90
C ARG A 36 -6.46 14.84 2.19
N ARG A 37 -7.44 15.39 2.91
CA ARG A 37 -7.54 16.84 3.11
C ARG A 37 -6.44 17.35 4.05
N ASP A 38 -6.23 16.66 5.15
CA ASP A 38 -5.31 17.11 6.19
C ASP A 38 -4.98 15.94 7.14
N LEU A 39 -3.70 15.59 7.24
CA LEU A 39 -3.24 14.52 8.12
C LEU A 39 -3.43 14.89 9.61
N GLY A 40 -3.37 16.17 9.97
CA GLY A 40 -3.70 16.66 11.31
C GLY A 40 -5.19 16.49 11.65
N LEU A 41 -6.09 16.73 10.69
CA LEU A 41 -7.52 16.45 10.89
C LEU A 41 -7.78 14.94 11.00
N ALA A 42 -7.14 14.14 10.15
CA ALA A 42 -7.19 12.69 10.26
C ALA A 42 -6.75 12.22 11.65
N GLU A 43 -5.67 12.81 12.17
CA GLU A 43 -5.16 12.48 13.49
C GLU A 43 -6.18 12.81 14.59
N ALA A 44 -6.66 14.04 14.65
CA ALA A 44 -7.53 14.49 15.72
C ALA A 44 -8.91 13.80 15.71
N TRP A 45 -9.44 13.48 14.52
CA TRP A 45 -10.82 12.99 14.38
C TRP A 45 -10.94 11.47 14.25
N VAL A 46 -9.89 10.79 13.79
CA VAL A 46 -9.94 9.36 13.48
C VAL A 46 -8.85 8.60 14.24
N LEU A 47 -7.59 8.99 14.07
CA LEU A 47 -6.48 8.19 14.59
C LEU A 47 -6.43 8.23 16.11
N HIS A 48 -6.56 9.41 16.72
CA HIS A 48 -6.45 9.59 18.16
C HIS A 48 -7.53 8.81 18.93
N PRO A 49 -8.83 8.89 18.57
CA PRO A 49 -9.87 8.09 19.22
C PRO A 49 -9.64 6.57 19.09
N LEU A 50 -9.25 6.09 17.91
CA LEU A 50 -9.14 4.65 17.61
C LEU A 50 -7.87 4.00 18.19
N ARG A 51 -6.90 4.77 18.67
CA ARG A 51 -5.69 4.24 19.34
C ARG A 51 -5.96 3.58 20.70
N HIS A 52 -7.11 3.89 21.30
CA HIS A 52 -7.50 3.37 22.61
C HIS A 52 -8.51 2.21 22.50
N GLU A 53 -8.91 1.84 21.28
CA GLU A 53 -9.82 0.73 21.01
C GLU A 53 -9.07 -0.63 20.99
N PRO A 54 -9.76 -1.75 21.27
CA PRO A 54 -9.16 -3.08 21.23
C PRO A 54 -8.69 -3.52 19.84
N ALA A 55 -9.08 -2.80 18.77
CA ALA A 55 -8.67 -3.06 17.38
C ALA A 55 -7.26 -2.51 17.07
N GLN A 56 -6.26 -2.94 17.84
CA GLN A 56 -4.90 -2.39 17.81
C GLN A 56 -4.23 -2.51 16.43
N ALA A 57 -4.47 -3.59 15.70
CA ALA A 57 -3.95 -3.80 14.35
C ALA A 57 -4.54 -2.83 13.31
N LEU A 58 -5.84 -2.51 13.42
CA LEU A 58 -6.47 -1.48 12.58
C LEU A 58 -5.84 -0.11 12.87
N ALA A 59 -5.69 0.24 14.15
CA ALA A 59 -5.07 1.50 14.56
C ALA A 59 -3.65 1.69 13.99
N CYS A 60 -2.85 0.61 13.94
CA CYS A 60 -1.52 0.63 13.33
C CYS A 60 -1.54 0.83 11.81
N LEU A 61 -2.60 0.41 11.10
CA LEU A 61 -2.75 0.59 9.65
C LEU A 61 -3.34 1.94 9.26
N LEU A 62 -4.09 2.59 10.15
CA LEU A 62 -4.74 3.87 9.85
C LEU A 62 -3.73 5.00 9.61
N GLY A 63 -2.63 5.05 10.36
CA GLY A 63 -1.56 6.05 10.14
C GLY A 63 -0.96 5.95 8.74
N PRO A 64 -0.43 4.79 8.32
CA PRO A 64 0.02 4.54 6.95
C PRO A 64 -1.03 4.85 5.88
N ALA A 65 -2.29 4.44 6.07
CA ALA A 65 -3.36 4.73 5.12
C ALA A 65 -3.63 6.24 4.98
N ALA A 66 -3.64 6.97 6.10
CA ALA A 66 -3.81 8.42 6.11
C ALA A 66 -2.66 9.14 5.41
N LEU A 67 -1.42 8.70 5.67
CA LEU A 67 -0.23 9.23 5.03
C LEU A 67 -0.27 9.02 3.51
N LEU A 68 -0.72 7.86 3.04
CA LEU A 68 -0.88 7.58 1.61
C LEU A 68 -1.96 8.43 0.96
N ALA A 69 -3.12 8.59 1.61
CA ALA A 69 -4.20 9.44 1.11
C ALA A 69 -3.76 10.91 0.96
N ALA A 70 -3.09 11.46 1.97
CA ALA A 70 -2.55 12.81 1.92
C ALA A 70 -1.46 12.97 0.84
N THR A 71 -0.56 11.99 0.73
CA THR A 71 0.48 11.97 -0.33
C THR A 71 -0.13 11.92 -1.72
N GLY A 72 -1.20 11.14 -1.92
CA GLY A 72 -1.98 11.13 -3.15
C GLY A 72 -2.60 12.50 -3.50
N GLY A 73 -2.99 13.27 -2.49
CA GLY A 73 -3.40 14.67 -2.64
C GLY A 73 -2.30 15.58 -3.19
N VAL A 74 -1.10 15.47 -2.63
CA VAL A 74 0.08 16.22 -3.10
C VAL A 74 0.45 15.80 -4.52
N LEU A 75 0.55 14.49 -4.79
CA LEU A 75 0.85 13.96 -6.13
C LEU A 75 -0.15 14.45 -7.18
N HIS A 76 -1.46 14.38 -6.89
CA HIS A 76 -2.50 14.85 -7.78
C HIS A 76 -2.33 16.34 -8.11
N THR A 77 -2.01 17.17 -7.12
CA THR A 77 -1.79 18.61 -7.28
C THR A 77 -0.54 18.89 -8.11
N THR A 78 0.57 18.24 -7.79
CA THR A 78 1.84 18.37 -8.54
C THR A 78 1.68 17.90 -9.99
N ALA A 79 0.96 16.81 -10.23
CA ALA A 79 0.68 16.31 -11.58
C ALA A 79 -0.18 17.28 -12.38
N ALA A 80 -1.20 17.92 -11.77
CA ALA A 80 -1.99 18.96 -12.42
C ALA A 80 -1.14 20.16 -12.86
N ILE A 81 -0.22 20.59 -11.99
CA ILE A 81 0.70 21.69 -12.29
C ILE A 81 1.61 21.31 -13.46
N VAL A 82 2.23 20.13 -13.42
CA VAL A 82 3.15 19.68 -14.47
C VAL A 82 2.41 19.47 -15.79
N ASP A 83 1.20 18.88 -15.79
CA ASP A 83 0.39 18.71 -17.02
C ASP A 83 0.03 20.06 -17.65
N GLY A 84 -0.38 21.03 -16.83
CA GLY A 84 -0.66 22.39 -17.29
C GLY A 84 0.57 23.06 -17.92
N ARG A 85 1.73 22.94 -17.27
CA ARG A 85 3.00 23.51 -17.76
C ARG A 85 3.53 22.80 -19.00
N ALA A 86 3.50 21.47 -19.06
CA ALA A 86 4.05 20.66 -20.16
C ALA A 86 3.41 20.94 -21.53
N ARG A 87 2.22 21.58 -21.53
CA ARG A 87 1.54 22.08 -22.73
C ARG A 87 2.22 23.30 -23.35
N HIS A 88 2.98 24.08 -22.56
CA HIS A 88 3.52 25.38 -22.98
C HIS A 88 5.05 25.45 -22.81
N ASP A 89 5.60 24.61 -21.93
CA ASP A 89 7.01 24.53 -21.58
C ASP A 89 7.51 23.09 -21.80
N PRO A 90 8.28 22.81 -22.87
CA PRO A 90 8.84 21.49 -23.13
C PRO A 90 9.75 20.97 -22.01
N ALA A 91 10.40 21.86 -21.25
CA ALA A 91 11.28 21.45 -20.15
C ALA A 91 10.50 20.75 -19.03
N ALA A 92 9.24 21.14 -18.81
CA ALA A 92 8.38 20.49 -17.81
C ALA A 92 8.10 19.01 -18.12
N ARG A 93 8.27 18.56 -19.38
CA ARG A 93 8.09 17.15 -19.77
C ARG A 93 9.14 16.22 -19.19
N GLN A 94 10.27 16.75 -18.69
CA GLN A 94 11.28 15.93 -18.00
C GLN A 94 10.74 15.31 -16.70
N TRP A 95 9.69 15.90 -16.11
CA TRP A 95 9.10 15.45 -14.85
C TRP A 95 8.05 14.34 -15.02
N LEU A 96 7.55 14.07 -16.24
CA LEU A 96 6.53 13.05 -16.47
C LEU A 96 6.97 11.65 -16.02
N PRO A 97 8.20 11.18 -16.34
CA PRO A 97 8.68 9.88 -15.86
C PRO A 97 8.87 9.83 -14.34
N VAL A 98 9.23 10.96 -13.71
CA VAL A 98 9.37 11.07 -12.24
C VAL A 98 8.01 10.91 -11.58
N LEU A 99 7.00 11.67 -12.05
CA LEU A 99 5.63 11.58 -11.51
C LEU A 99 4.97 10.23 -11.78
N ALA A 100 5.22 9.61 -12.94
CA ALA A 100 4.79 8.25 -13.21
C ALA A 100 5.42 7.24 -12.23
N ALA A 101 6.71 7.40 -11.90
CA ALA A 101 7.39 6.56 -10.94
C ALA A 101 6.86 6.76 -9.51
N VAL A 102 6.62 8.02 -9.09
CA VAL A 102 6.00 8.34 -7.80
C VAL A 102 4.60 7.73 -7.72
N PHE A 103 3.81 7.82 -8.78
CA PHE A 103 2.48 7.22 -8.83
C PHE A 103 2.52 5.69 -8.72
N ALA A 104 3.42 5.02 -9.45
CA ALA A 104 3.59 3.57 -9.33
C ALA A 104 4.05 3.13 -7.93
N ASP A 105 4.96 3.86 -7.30
CA ASP A 105 5.38 3.58 -5.92
C ASP A 105 4.23 3.82 -4.91
N LEU A 106 3.42 4.87 -5.12
CA LEU A 106 2.23 5.13 -4.30
C LEU A 106 1.22 3.99 -4.42
N LEU A 107 0.92 3.52 -5.64
CA LEU A 107 0.04 2.36 -5.87
C LEU A 107 0.61 1.08 -5.25
N ALA A 108 1.93 0.90 -5.24
CA ALA A 108 2.57 -0.24 -4.56
C ALA A 108 2.42 -0.18 -3.04
N CYS A 109 2.52 1.02 -2.46
CA CYS A 109 2.28 1.26 -1.05
C CYS A 109 0.80 1.03 -0.67
N GLU A 110 -0.12 1.51 -1.51
CA GLU A 110 -1.55 1.27 -1.39
C GLU A 110 -1.88 -0.22 -1.50
N ALA A 111 -1.21 -0.98 -2.37
CA ALA A 111 -1.45 -2.41 -2.54
C ALA A 111 -1.14 -3.20 -1.26
N LEU A 112 0.02 -2.94 -0.64
CA LEU A 112 0.38 -3.58 0.62
C LEU A 112 -0.58 -3.20 1.75
N THR A 113 -0.87 -1.90 1.90
CA THR A 113 -1.77 -1.38 2.94
C THR A 113 -3.19 -1.93 2.77
N THR A 114 -3.70 -1.94 1.55
CA THR A 114 -5.04 -2.45 1.23
C THR A 114 -5.13 -3.95 1.46
N VAL A 115 -4.14 -4.73 1.06
CA VAL A 115 -4.13 -6.18 1.31
C VAL A 115 -4.07 -6.46 2.82
N ALA A 116 -3.27 -5.72 3.58
CA ALA A 116 -3.23 -5.84 5.04
C ALA A 116 -4.60 -5.51 5.68
N LEU A 117 -5.25 -4.42 5.25
CA LEU A 117 -6.60 -4.05 5.71
C LEU A 117 -7.65 -5.10 5.33
N ARG A 118 -7.60 -5.65 4.12
CA ARG A 118 -8.56 -6.68 3.64
C ARG A 118 -8.36 -8.03 4.34
N GLY A 119 -7.14 -8.30 4.79
CA GLY A 119 -6.80 -9.51 5.53
C GLY A 119 -7.13 -9.43 7.02
N LEU A 120 -7.45 -8.25 7.54
CA LEU A 120 -7.62 -8.00 8.95
C LEU A 120 -8.86 -8.70 9.52
N ALA A 121 -8.68 -9.45 10.61
CA ALA A 121 -9.74 -9.93 11.47
C ALA A 121 -9.76 -9.14 12.80
N PRO A 122 -10.92 -9.03 13.49
CA PRO A 122 -11.02 -8.23 14.72
C PRO A 122 -10.06 -8.62 15.84
N ALA A 123 -9.62 -9.88 15.89
CA ALA A 123 -8.72 -10.42 16.92
C ALA A 123 -7.22 -10.33 16.55
N ASP A 124 -6.88 -9.74 15.41
CA ASP A 124 -5.49 -9.69 14.94
C ASP A 124 -4.62 -8.74 15.80
N ASP A 125 -3.40 -9.19 16.06
CA ASP A 125 -2.36 -8.42 16.76
C ASP A 125 -1.69 -7.42 15.81
N ALA A 126 -1.35 -6.23 16.32
CA ALA A 126 -0.51 -5.24 15.64
C ALA A 126 0.86 -5.79 15.22
N GLY A 127 1.36 -6.82 15.91
CA GLY A 127 2.58 -7.55 15.54
C GLY A 127 2.45 -8.49 14.32
N ALA A 128 1.26 -8.61 13.73
CA ALA A 128 1.03 -9.39 12.53
C ALA A 128 1.94 -8.95 11.37
N LEU A 129 2.47 -9.92 10.61
CA LEU A 129 3.44 -9.64 9.53
C LEU A 129 2.97 -8.57 8.53
N PRO A 130 1.74 -8.61 7.98
CA PRO A 130 1.30 -7.59 7.02
C PRO A 130 1.17 -6.20 7.65
N VAL A 131 0.81 -6.14 8.93
CA VAL A 131 0.66 -4.89 9.70
C VAL A 131 2.04 -4.30 10.01
N ALA A 132 2.95 -5.10 10.53
CA ALA A 132 4.33 -4.72 10.81
C ALA A 132 5.07 -4.28 9.53
N ALA A 133 4.91 -5.00 8.42
CA ALA A 133 5.50 -4.63 7.14
C ALA A 133 4.97 -3.28 6.64
N THR A 134 3.67 -3.02 6.78
CA THR A 134 3.04 -1.75 6.39
C THR A 134 3.52 -0.60 7.29
N GLY A 135 3.46 -0.78 8.62
CA GLY A 135 3.91 0.23 9.59
C GLY A 135 5.39 0.58 9.46
N TYR A 136 6.22 -0.36 9.00
CA TYR A 136 7.64 -0.14 8.76
C TYR A 136 7.91 0.52 7.39
N LEU A 137 7.39 -0.03 6.29
CA LEU A 137 7.77 0.42 4.94
C LEU A 137 7.17 1.76 4.55
N ILE A 138 5.87 1.94 4.82
CA ILE A 138 5.11 3.05 4.24
C ILE A 138 5.68 4.40 4.67
N PRO A 139 6.02 4.63 5.97
CA PRO A 139 6.68 5.87 6.36
C PRO A 139 7.98 6.14 5.58
N HIS A 140 8.84 5.13 5.41
CA HIS A 140 10.12 5.32 4.73
C HIS A 140 9.94 5.61 3.24
N LEU A 141 9.13 4.82 2.55
CA LEU A 141 8.89 4.99 1.12
C LEU A 141 8.20 6.32 0.82
N VAL A 142 7.20 6.72 1.62
CA VAL A 142 6.52 8.00 1.42
C VAL A 142 7.46 9.19 1.64
N SER A 143 8.44 9.11 2.54
CA SER A 143 9.45 10.18 2.67
C SER A 143 10.19 10.41 1.34
N ASP A 144 10.59 9.34 0.65
CA ASP A 144 11.23 9.45 -0.67
C ASP A 144 10.28 10.07 -1.70
N LEU A 145 9.00 9.66 -1.69
CA LEU A 145 7.99 10.21 -2.61
C LEU A 145 7.75 11.69 -2.38
N LEU A 146 7.69 12.13 -1.12
CA LEU A 146 7.53 13.54 -0.78
C LEU A 146 8.76 14.35 -1.19
N ALA A 147 9.97 13.81 -1.03
CA ALA A 147 11.19 14.47 -1.50
C ALA A 147 11.21 14.65 -3.03
N ASP A 148 10.81 13.62 -3.78
CA ASP A 148 10.67 13.70 -5.25
C ASP A 148 9.62 14.75 -5.66
N LEU A 149 8.47 14.78 -4.96
CA LEU A 149 7.41 15.77 -5.21
C LEU A 149 7.84 17.20 -4.85
N GLU A 150 8.58 17.38 -3.76
CA GLU A 150 9.07 18.69 -3.36
C GLU A 150 10.08 19.23 -4.38
N LEU A 151 10.96 18.36 -4.88
CA LEU A 151 11.92 18.70 -5.95
C LEU A 151 11.18 19.13 -7.21
N VAL A 152 10.19 18.35 -7.67
CA VAL A 152 9.38 18.70 -8.85
C VAL A 152 8.69 20.06 -8.67
N LEU A 153 8.10 20.32 -7.51
CA LEU A 153 7.44 21.59 -7.22
C LEU A 153 8.44 22.76 -7.23
N GLN A 154 9.58 22.60 -6.56
CA GLN A 154 10.62 23.62 -6.50
C GLN A 154 11.12 23.98 -7.91
N GLU A 155 11.49 22.98 -8.71
CA GLU A 155 12.01 23.17 -10.06
C GLU A 155 10.91 23.63 -11.05
N SER A 156 9.64 23.47 -10.69
CA SER A 156 8.49 24.04 -11.43
C SER A 156 8.18 25.49 -11.04
N GLY A 157 8.98 26.10 -10.16
CA GLY A 157 8.84 27.50 -9.71
C GLY A 157 7.91 27.70 -8.51
N PHE A 158 7.56 26.63 -7.78
CA PHE A 158 6.75 26.72 -6.57
C PHE A 158 7.66 26.76 -5.34
N GLY A 159 8.02 27.98 -4.94
CA GLY A 159 8.82 28.25 -3.74
C GLY A 159 8.09 27.97 -2.41
N PRO A 160 8.79 28.01 -1.27
CA PRO A 160 8.30 27.54 0.03
C PRO A 160 7.01 28.23 0.53
N ASP A 161 6.78 29.48 0.15
CA ASP A 161 5.60 30.25 0.56
C ASP A 161 4.32 29.86 -0.23
N ARG A 162 4.46 29.10 -1.31
CA ARG A 162 3.32 28.61 -2.10
C ARG A 162 2.50 27.60 -1.32
N THR A 163 1.19 27.62 -1.54
CA THR A 163 0.25 26.76 -0.81
C THR A 163 0.59 25.29 -0.96
N GLU A 164 0.99 24.84 -2.15
CA GLU A 164 1.36 23.46 -2.46
C GLU A 164 2.56 23.00 -1.61
N ARG A 165 3.57 23.86 -1.49
CA ARG A 165 4.76 23.63 -0.66
C ARG A 165 4.42 23.65 0.83
N ARG A 166 3.52 24.56 1.26
CA ARG A 166 3.03 24.60 2.65
C ARG A 166 2.23 23.36 3.01
N VAL A 167 1.42 22.82 2.10
CA VAL A 167 0.67 21.56 2.30
C VAL A 167 1.63 20.38 2.46
N LEU A 168 2.65 20.29 1.61
CA LEU A 168 3.70 19.26 1.74
C LEU A 168 4.43 19.38 3.09
N ALA A 169 4.89 20.57 3.46
CA ALA A 169 5.57 20.80 4.73
C ALA A 169 4.66 20.50 5.94
N ALA A 170 3.37 20.85 5.86
CA ALA A 170 2.39 20.50 6.89
C ALA A 170 2.22 18.99 7.00
N LEU A 171 2.14 18.26 5.88
CA LEU A 171 2.08 16.80 5.89
C LEU A 171 3.28 16.19 6.63
N GLU A 172 4.49 16.68 6.38
CA GLU A 172 5.70 16.24 7.09
C GLU A 172 5.65 16.55 8.59
N GLY A 173 5.17 17.73 8.96
CA GLY A 173 5.04 18.15 10.36
C GLY A 173 4.07 17.27 11.19
N HIS A 174 3.04 16.70 10.56
CA HIS A 174 2.04 15.87 11.24
C HIS A 174 2.38 14.37 11.31
N ARG A 175 3.57 13.96 10.86
CA ARG A 175 3.93 12.52 10.80
C ARG A 175 4.04 11.88 12.19
N THR A 176 4.63 12.60 13.15
CA THR A 176 4.75 12.12 14.54
C THR A 176 3.39 11.98 15.20
N THR A 177 2.50 12.95 15.04
CA THR A 177 1.14 12.88 15.61
C THR A 177 0.35 11.74 14.98
N ALA A 178 0.47 11.53 13.66
CA ALA A 178 -0.15 10.42 12.95
C ALA A 178 0.49 9.04 13.22
N GLY A 179 1.60 8.98 13.98
CA GLY A 179 2.24 7.71 14.36
C GLY A 179 2.97 7.02 13.21
N VAL A 180 3.42 7.81 12.24
CA VAL A 180 4.16 7.37 11.03
C VAL A 180 5.55 8.03 10.99
N ASP A 181 6.16 8.17 12.16
CA ASP A 181 7.52 8.67 12.33
C ASP A 181 8.54 7.52 12.43
N GLY A 182 9.83 7.88 12.51
CA GLY A 182 10.91 6.90 12.57
C GLY A 182 10.86 5.99 13.81
N ARG A 183 10.27 6.44 14.93
CA ARG A 183 10.15 5.64 16.15
C ARG A 183 9.07 4.58 15.99
N ALA A 184 7.91 4.94 15.45
CA ALA A 184 6.85 3.99 15.14
C ALA A 184 7.31 2.96 14.11
N ALA A 185 8.03 3.40 13.08
CA ALA A 185 8.60 2.51 12.08
C ALA A 185 9.63 1.53 12.67
N LEU A 186 10.46 1.97 13.63
CA LEU A 186 11.40 1.08 14.33
C LEU A 186 10.67 -0.01 15.14
N VAL A 187 9.58 0.34 15.83
CA VAL A 187 8.75 -0.64 16.54
C VAL A 187 8.15 -1.65 15.56
N ALA A 188 7.61 -1.19 14.43
CA ALA A 188 7.09 -2.06 13.38
C ALA A 188 8.18 -2.96 12.78
N GLN A 189 9.41 -2.48 12.63
CA GLN A 189 10.55 -3.29 12.19
C GLN A 189 10.86 -4.41 13.19
N GLN A 190 10.87 -4.11 14.48
CA GLN A 190 11.10 -5.12 15.53
C GLN A 190 9.99 -6.17 15.54
N GLN A 191 8.74 -5.76 15.34
CA GLN A 191 7.61 -6.67 15.17
C GLN A 191 7.79 -7.56 13.93
N LEU A 192 8.26 -7.00 12.81
CA LEU A 192 8.52 -7.74 11.58
C LEU A 192 9.60 -8.83 11.78
N VAL A 193 10.68 -8.52 12.51
CA VAL A 193 11.71 -9.51 12.86
C VAL A 193 11.14 -10.64 13.72
N ARG A 194 10.23 -10.31 14.63
CA ARG A 194 9.67 -11.25 15.62
C ARG A 194 8.39 -11.95 15.15
N ALA A 195 7.90 -11.63 13.95
CA ALA A 195 6.60 -12.08 13.48
C ALA A 195 6.52 -13.63 13.45
N PRO A 196 5.46 -14.23 14.04
CA PRO A 196 5.31 -15.68 14.21
C PRO A 196 5.08 -16.43 12.88
N SER A 197 4.81 -15.70 11.79
CA SER A 197 4.54 -16.21 10.44
C SER A 197 5.72 -16.89 9.76
N MET A 198 6.86 -16.99 10.42
CA MET A 198 8.00 -17.74 9.92
C MET A 198 7.63 -19.19 9.58
N ARG A 199 6.62 -19.81 10.24
CA ARG A 199 6.12 -21.18 9.96
C ARG A 199 4.94 -21.27 8.98
N ALA A 200 4.46 -20.16 8.43
CA ALA A 200 3.30 -20.12 7.53
C ALA A 200 3.53 -20.94 6.26
N GLN A 201 2.54 -21.74 5.85
CA GLN A 201 2.59 -22.50 4.60
C GLN A 201 1.88 -21.69 3.51
N PRO A 202 2.54 -21.35 2.38
CA PRO A 202 1.92 -20.57 1.33
C PRO A 202 0.61 -21.20 0.83
N ALA A 203 -0.46 -20.41 0.77
CA ALA A 203 -1.78 -20.85 0.34
C ALA A 203 -2.44 -19.81 -0.59
N ALA A 204 -2.96 -20.24 -1.73
CA ALA A 204 -3.60 -19.37 -2.70
C ALA A 204 -4.89 -18.73 -2.13
N MET A 205 -5.01 -17.41 -2.24
CA MET A 205 -6.23 -16.70 -1.82
C MET A 205 -6.51 -15.48 -2.73
N PRO A 206 -7.08 -15.70 -3.93
CA PRO A 206 -7.30 -14.62 -4.88
C PRO A 206 -8.26 -13.54 -4.38
N GLU A 207 -9.25 -13.89 -3.53
CA GLU A 207 -10.23 -12.92 -2.99
C GLU A 207 -9.59 -11.79 -2.16
N LEU A 208 -8.43 -12.06 -1.55
CA LEU A 208 -7.70 -11.06 -0.78
C LEU A 208 -7.24 -9.89 -1.67
N PHE A 209 -6.95 -10.16 -2.94
CA PHE A 209 -6.41 -9.21 -3.90
C PHE A 209 -7.47 -8.56 -4.82
N ARG A 210 -8.72 -9.05 -4.79
CA ARG A 210 -9.83 -8.52 -5.61
C ARG A 210 -10.48 -7.30 -4.97
N LEU A 211 -10.03 -6.11 -5.38
CA LEU A 211 -10.42 -4.84 -4.76
C LEU A 211 -11.91 -4.50 -4.93
N ALA A 212 -12.53 -4.94 -6.04
CA ALA A 212 -13.95 -4.74 -6.30
C ALA A 212 -14.89 -5.63 -5.46
N ARG A 213 -14.35 -6.58 -4.69
CA ARG A 213 -15.13 -7.49 -3.84
C ARG A 213 -15.02 -7.11 -2.37
N PRO A 214 -16.03 -7.41 -1.54
CA PRO A 214 -15.93 -7.26 -0.08
C PRO A 214 -14.67 -7.96 0.46
N ALA A 215 -14.04 -7.38 1.49
CA ALA A 215 -12.88 -8.00 2.11
C ALA A 215 -13.26 -9.34 2.76
N PRO A 216 -12.41 -10.37 2.63
CA PRO A 216 -12.70 -11.68 3.20
C PRO A 216 -12.44 -11.78 4.71
N GLY A 217 -11.71 -10.83 5.33
CA GLY A 217 -11.48 -10.80 6.78
C GLY A 217 -10.80 -12.06 7.32
N VAL A 218 -9.83 -12.60 6.57
CA VAL A 218 -9.29 -13.96 6.77
C VAL A 218 -8.36 -14.13 7.97
N GLY A 219 -7.99 -13.04 8.63
CA GLY A 219 -7.01 -12.98 9.70
C GLY A 219 -5.58 -12.88 9.18
N ALA A 220 -4.71 -12.31 10.02
CA ALA A 220 -3.33 -11.99 9.72
C ALA A 220 -2.50 -13.18 9.22
N THR A 221 -2.70 -14.37 9.79
CA THR A 221 -1.95 -15.58 9.40
C THR A 221 -2.28 -15.98 7.97
N ARG A 222 -3.56 -16.06 7.61
CA ARG A 222 -3.97 -16.42 6.24
C ARG A 222 -3.62 -15.32 5.23
N CYS A 223 -3.73 -14.06 5.63
CA CYS A 223 -3.24 -12.94 4.82
C CYS A 223 -1.74 -13.08 4.51
N THR A 224 -0.95 -13.51 5.50
CA THR A 224 0.48 -13.77 5.32
C THR A 224 0.74 -14.95 4.38
N GLU A 225 0.04 -16.06 4.56
CA GLU A 225 0.15 -17.23 3.69
C GLU A 225 -0.16 -16.89 2.22
N ALA A 226 -1.22 -16.08 2.02
CA ALA A 226 -1.60 -15.58 0.70
C ALA A 226 -0.50 -14.70 0.08
N LEU A 227 0.02 -13.72 0.82
CA LEU A 227 1.13 -12.87 0.35
C LEU A 227 2.38 -13.68 0.00
N LEU A 228 2.70 -14.71 0.79
CA LEU A 228 3.85 -15.58 0.53
C LEU A 228 3.63 -16.55 -0.64
N ALA A 229 2.38 -16.80 -1.05
CA ALA A 229 2.07 -17.67 -2.18
C ALA A 229 2.18 -16.95 -3.54
N VAL A 230 1.96 -15.63 -3.58
CA VAL A 230 1.87 -14.86 -4.84
C VAL A 230 3.09 -15.03 -5.75
N LEU A 231 4.30 -14.79 -5.25
CA LEU A 231 5.50 -14.81 -6.10
C LEU A 231 5.87 -16.23 -6.56
N PRO A 232 5.86 -17.28 -5.70
CA PRO A 232 6.00 -18.66 -6.16
C PRO A 232 4.97 -19.06 -7.22
N GLU A 233 3.71 -18.69 -7.04
CA GLU A 233 2.65 -18.96 -8.02
C GLU A 233 2.91 -18.22 -9.33
N ALA A 234 3.29 -16.95 -9.29
CA ALA A 234 3.63 -16.19 -10.48
C ALA A 234 4.87 -16.73 -11.21
N ALA A 235 5.82 -17.28 -10.46
CA ALA A 235 6.99 -17.92 -11.03
C ALA A 235 6.66 -19.26 -11.71
N ALA A 236 5.71 -20.03 -11.17
CA ALA A 236 5.28 -21.33 -11.67
C ALA A 236 4.32 -21.22 -12.86
N HIS A 237 3.42 -20.24 -12.84
CA HIS A 237 2.56 -19.91 -13.97
C HIS A 237 3.38 -19.06 -14.93
N CYS A 238 4.21 -19.72 -15.75
CA CYS A 238 4.69 -19.10 -16.98
C CYS A 238 3.47 -18.52 -17.69
N PHE A 239 3.43 -17.19 -17.90
CA PHE A 239 2.51 -16.61 -18.87
C PHE A 239 2.81 -17.32 -20.19
N GLY A 240 1.95 -18.27 -20.53
CA GLY A 240 2.09 -19.13 -21.69
C GLY A 240 2.11 -18.25 -22.93
N THR A 241 3.18 -18.44 -23.69
CA THR A 241 3.42 -17.96 -25.04
C THR A 241 2.18 -18.11 -25.93
N ASP A 242 1.59 -16.98 -26.30
CA ASP A 242 1.22 -16.67 -27.68
C ASP A 242 1.05 -15.15 -27.82
N ASP A 243 1.68 -14.60 -28.86
CA ASP A 243 1.65 -13.22 -29.36
C ASP A 243 2.11 -12.06 -28.44
N GLY A 244 3.38 -11.69 -28.58
CA GLY A 244 3.78 -10.28 -28.81
C GLY A 244 3.89 -9.30 -27.64
N ASP A 245 3.35 -9.57 -26.44
CA ASP A 245 3.45 -8.60 -25.34
C ASP A 245 4.77 -8.73 -24.53
N GLY A 246 5.78 -7.95 -24.94
CA GLY A 246 7.07 -7.85 -24.26
C GLY A 246 6.95 -7.46 -22.77
N MET A 247 5.90 -6.74 -22.37
CA MET A 247 5.75 -6.30 -20.97
C MET A 247 5.30 -7.43 -20.04
N ALA A 248 4.35 -8.27 -20.47
CA ALA A 248 3.94 -9.45 -19.72
C ALA A 248 5.12 -10.42 -19.48
N THR A 249 5.98 -10.59 -20.49
CA THR A 249 7.20 -11.39 -20.40
C THR A 249 8.19 -10.80 -19.38
N GLN A 250 8.41 -9.48 -19.41
CA GLN A 250 9.28 -8.80 -18.45
C GLN A 250 8.74 -8.92 -17.02
N LEU A 251 7.43 -8.78 -16.83
CA LEU A 251 6.76 -8.94 -15.55
C LEU A 251 6.96 -10.37 -15.00
N ALA A 252 6.81 -11.39 -15.85
CA ALA A 252 7.05 -12.78 -15.48
C ALA A 252 8.50 -13.05 -15.07
N GLN A 253 9.48 -12.51 -15.81
CA GLN A 253 10.89 -12.63 -15.48
C GLN A 253 11.22 -11.99 -14.13
N LEU A 254 10.67 -10.81 -13.88
CA LEU A 254 10.84 -10.09 -12.62
C LEU A 254 10.18 -10.84 -11.46
N GLY A 255 8.97 -11.37 -11.67
CA GLY A 255 8.27 -12.24 -10.71
C GLY A 255 9.10 -13.46 -10.31
N ARG A 256 9.76 -14.14 -11.26
CA ARG A 256 10.67 -15.26 -10.97
C ARG A 256 11.88 -14.84 -10.13
N ARG A 257 12.48 -13.68 -10.42
CA ARG A 257 13.61 -13.15 -9.63
C ARG A 257 13.16 -12.83 -8.20
N LEU A 258 12.02 -12.18 -8.05
CA LEU A 258 11.43 -11.85 -6.75
C LEU A 258 11.01 -13.10 -5.96
N ALA A 259 10.53 -14.16 -6.61
CA ALA A 259 10.24 -15.43 -5.95
C ALA A 259 11.50 -16.11 -5.39
N THR A 260 12.62 -16.02 -6.12
CA THR A 260 13.93 -16.47 -5.62
C THR A 260 14.37 -15.62 -4.44
N GLU A 261 14.26 -14.31 -4.56
CA GLU A 261 14.57 -13.37 -3.47
C GLU A 261 13.74 -13.65 -2.22
N GLN A 262 12.43 -13.86 -2.35
CA GLN A 262 11.55 -14.21 -1.24
C GLN A 262 12.04 -15.44 -0.48
N ARG A 263 12.43 -16.51 -1.19
CA ARG A 263 12.94 -17.73 -0.55
C ARG A 263 14.23 -17.46 0.21
N HIS A 264 15.14 -16.65 -0.35
CA HIS A 264 16.40 -16.31 0.31
C HIS A 264 16.18 -15.40 1.51
N ALA A 265 15.50 -14.27 1.33
CA ALA A 265 15.19 -13.30 2.38
C ALA A 265 14.43 -13.94 3.53
N HIS A 266 13.40 -14.76 3.25
CA HIS A 266 12.63 -15.43 4.29
C HIS A 266 13.53 -16.38 5.12
N ARG A 267 14.30 -17.27 4.48
CA ARG A 267 15.18 -18.21 5.21
C ARG A 267 16.27 -17.49 5.99
N ALA A 268 16.89 -16.47 5.40
CA ALA A 268 17.94 -15.69 6.04
C ALA A 268 17.40 -14.92 7.25
N LEU A 269 16.25 -14.26 7.11
CA LEU A 269 15.60 -13.55 8.22
C LEU A 269 15.29 -14.50 9.36
N ARG A 270 14.74 -15.69 9.08
CA ARG A 270 14.48 -16.72 10.08
C ARG A 270 15.74 -17.11 10.87
N ALA A 271 16.85 -17.32 10.17
CA ALA A 271 18.11 -17.69 10.81
C ALA A 271 18.68 -16.55 11.64
N ALA A 272 18.66 -15.31 11.12
CA ALA A 272 19.14 -14.13 11.82
C ALA A 272 18.31 -13.81 13.07
N ALA A 273 16.97 -13.85 12.96
CA ALA A 273 16.06 -13.61 14.07
C ALA A 273 16.20 -14.65 15.19
N ALA A 274 16.51 -15.90 14.84
CA ALA A 274 16.77 -16.96 15.82
C ALA A 274 18.12 -16.78 16.53
N ALA A 275 19.11 -16.19 15.87
CA ALA A 275 20.45 -15.96 16.44
C ALA A 275 20.49 -14.70 17.31
N ASP A 276 19.99 -13.57 16.78
CA ASP A 276 19.91 -12.28 17.46
C ASP A 276 18.81 -11.42 16.82
N PRO A 277 17.59 -11.39 17.40
CA PRO A 277 16.48 -10.60 16.86
C PRO A 277 16.73 -9.09 16.95
N ASP A 278 17.61 -8.63 17.83
CA ASP A 278 17.96 -7.22 17.97
C ASP A 278 19.24 -6.86 17.19
N GLY A 279 19.79 -7.82 16.46
CA GLY A 279 20.99 -7.68 15.65
C GLY A 279 20.77 -6.87 14.37
N ALA A 280 21.80 -6.14 13.95
CA ALA A 280 21.79 -5.41 12.67
C ALA A 280 21.47 -6.31 11.45
N PRO A 281 21.96 -7.57 11.36
CA PRO A 281 21.59 -8.47 10.26
C PRO A 281 20.09 -8.78 10.19
N ALA A 282 19.44 -9.02 11.35
CA ALA A 282 18.02 -9.30 11.40
C ALA A 282 17.19 -8.10 10.91
N ARG A 283 17.56 -6.88 11.34
CA ARG A 283 16.93 -5.63 10.87
C ARG A 283 17.08 -5.42 9.36
N ALA A 284 18.28 -5.61 8.81
CA ALA A 284 18.52 -5.45 7.37
C ALA A 284 17.75 -6.50 6.53
N LEU A 285 17.65 -7.73 7.03
CA LEU A 285 16.86 -8.77 6.38
C LEU A 285 15.35 -8.53 6.49
N ALA A 286 14.89 -7.93 7.59
CA ALA A 286 13.51 -7.53 7.77
C ALA A 286 13.13 -6.43 6.75
N ASP A 287 13.99 -5.44 6.55
CA ASP A 287 13.82 -4.41 5.51
C ASP A 287 13.64 -5.03 4.12
N ARG A 288 14.58 -5.92 3.75
CA ARG A 288 14.56 -6.65 2.49
C ARG A 288 13.29 -7.50 2.34
N PHE A 289 12.88 -8.18 3.40
CA PHE A 289 11.68 -9.02 3.38
C PHE A 289 10.39 -8.20 3.28
N ALA A 290 10.33 -7.03 3.90
CA ALA A 290 9.18 -6.13 3.77
C ALA A 290 8.98 -5.71 2.30
N LEU A 291 10.06 -5.32 1.61
CA LEU A 291 10.01 -4.97 0.17
C LEU A 291 9.51 -6.14 -0.69
N VAL A 292 9.87 -7.38 -0.34
CA VAL A 292 9.34 -8.57 -1.00
C VAL A 292 7.85 -8.74 -0.77
N LEU A 293 7.35 -8.51 0.45
CA LEU A 293 5.90 -8.53 0.73
C LEU A 293 5.14 -7.47 -0.06
N GLN A 294 5.72 -6.29 -0.22
CA GLN A 294 5.16 -5.25 -1.09
C GLN A 294 5.09 -5.71 -2.55
N ALA A 295 6.14 -6.36 -3.06
CA ALA A 295 6.14 -6.94 -4.41
C ALA A 295 5.06 -8.02 -4.58
N SER A 296 4.86 -8.88 -3.57
CA SER A 296 3.74 -9.83 -3.56
C SER A 296 2.38 -9.12 -3.62
N ALA A 297 2.18 -8.05 -2.85
CA ALA A 297 0.92 -7.31 -2.86
C ALA A 297 0.64 -6.67 -4.23
N VAL A 298 1.65 -6.01 -4.83
CA VAL A 298 1.56 -5.43 -6.18
C VAL A 298 1.15 -6.48 -7.21
N LEU A 299 1.86 -7.61 -7.23
CA LEU A 299 1.61 -8.65 -8.22
C LEU A 299 0.26 -9.35 -8.00
N GLY A 300 -0.14 -9.56 -6.74
CA GLY A 300 -1.43 -10.13 -6.38
C GLY A 300 -2.57 -9.26 -6.86
N VAL A 301 -2.52 -7.95 -6.57
CA VAL A 301 -3.51 -6.96 -7.03
C VAL A 301 -3.55 -6.88 -8.56
N ALA A 302 -2.39 -6.74 -9.22
CA ALA A 302 -2.33 -6.65 -10.68
C ALA A 302 -2.92 -7.88 -11.37
N ARG A 303 -2.63 -9.09 -10.87
CA ARG A 303 -3.18 -10.34 -11.43
C ARG A 303 -4.68 -10.46 -11.19
N ALA A 304 -5.15 -10.13 -9.99
CA ALA A 304 -6.57 -10.16 -9.67
C ALA A 304 -7.37 -9.15 -10.52
N ALA A 305 -6.82 -7.96 -10.72
CA ALA A 305 -7.37 -6.93 -11.59
C ALA A 305 -7.40 -7.38 -13.07
N ALA A 306 -6.30 -7.95 -13.58
CA ALA A 306 -6.22 -8.47 -14.94
C ALA A 306 -7.24 -9.59 -15.21
N GLN A 307 -7.39 -10.53 -14.27
CA GLN A 307 -8.38 -11.61 -14.36
C GLN A 307 -9.82 -11.11 -14.33
N SER A 308 -10.06 -9.98 -13.67
CA SER A 308 -11.40 -9.41 -13.51
C SER A 308 -11.71 -8.35 -14.57
N GLY A 309 -10.77 -8.03 -15.46
CA GLY A 309 -10.91 -6.96 -16.45
C GLY A 309 -10.95 -5.55 -15.85
N GLU A 310 -10.34 -5.35 -14.67
CA GLU A 310 -10.34 -4.06 -13.97
C GLU A 310 -9.39 -3.05 -14.63
N GLY A 311 -9.91 -2.27 -15.57
CA GLY A 311 -9.34 -1.01 -16.08
C GLY A 311 -7.80 -0.93 -16.13
N PHE A 312 -7.25 0.18 -15.60
CA PHE A 312 -5.81 0.43 -15.56
C PHE A 312 -5.03 -0.59 -14.71
N LEU A 313 -5.58 -1.04 -13.58
CA LEU A 313 -4.89 -1.95 -12.68
C LEU A 313 -4.66 -3.34 -13.28
N GLY A 314 -5.48 -3.75 -14.24
CA GLY A 314 -5.31 -4.99 -14.99
C GLY A 314 -4.22 -4.92 -16.06
N ARG A 315 -3.69 -3.73 -16.37
CA ARG A 315 -2.62 -3.56 -17.36
C ARG A 315 -1.23 -3.74 -16.71
N PRO A 316 -0.23 -4.26 -17.44
CA PRO A 316 1.05 -4.63 -16.84
C PRO A 316 1.98 -3.45 -16.50
N GLU A 317 1.74 -2.25 -17.04
CA GLU A 317 2.71 -1.15 -17.04
C GLU A 317 3.01 -0.62 -15.63
N TRP A 318 1.98 -0.42 -14.81
CA TRP A 318 2.14 0.09 -13.45
C TRP A 318 2.84 -0.92 -12.55
N ALA A 319 2.44 -2.20 -12.65
CA ALA A 319 3.02 -3.28 -11.87
C ALA A 319 4.48 -3.51 -12.27
N LEU A 320 4.79 -3.46 -13.57
CA LEU A 320 6.17 -3.55 -14.06
C LEU A 320 7.02 -2.38 -13.55
N LEU A 321 6.51 -1.14 -13.61
CA LEU A 321 7.23 0.05 -13.13
C LEU A 321 7.50 -0.03 -11.62
N ALA A 322 6.48 -0.36 -10.83
CA ALA A 322 6.59 -0.54 -9.38
C ALA A 322 7.57 -1.66 -9.01
N LEU A 323 7.43 -2.85 -9.60
CA LEU A 323 8.29 -4.00 -9.28
C LEU A 323 9.74 -3.76 -9.72
N ARG A 324 9.99 -3.01 -10.81
CA ARG A 324 11.37 -2.63 -11.18
C ARG A 324 11.98 -1.73 -10.12
N ARG A 325 11.22 -0.78 -9.56
CA ARG A 325 11.70 0.09 -8.48
C ARG A 325 11.96 -0.68 -7.20
N ILE A 326 11.05 -1.57 -6.81
CA ILE A 326 11.27 -2.50 -5.69
C ILE A 326 12.51 -3.36 -5.93
N GLY A 327 12.69 -3.91 -7.14
CA GLY A 327 13.87 -4.66 -7.52
C GLY A 327 15.18 -3.86 -7.42
N ARG A 328 15.17 -2.57 -7.77
CA ARG A 328 16.33 -1.68 -7.58
C ARG A 328 16.64 -1.44 -6.10
N ARG A 329 15.62 -1.20 -5.27
CA ARG A 329 15.78 -1.05 -3.81
C ARG A 329 16.34 -2.32 -3.17
N LEU A 330 15.96 -3.49 -3.72
CA LEU A 330 16.51 -4.80 -3.36
C LEU A 330 17.90 -5.07 -3.97
N GLY A 331 18.48 -4.18 -4.78
CA GLY A 331 19.76 -4.41 -5.44
C GLY A 331 19.74 -5.58 -6.43
N LEU A 332 18.58 -5.95 -6.97
CA LEU A 332 18.46 -7.04 -7.93
C LEU A 332 19.06 -6.62 -9.29
N PRO A 333 19.78 -7.52 -9.97
CA PRO A 333 20.18 -7.29 -11.35
C PRO A 333 18.94 -7.31 -12.23
N LEU A 334 18.56 -6.13 -12.74
CA LEU A 334 17.43 -5.99 -13.65
C LEU A 334 17.89 -6.09 -15.10
N PRO A 335 17.17 -6.82 -15.97
CA PRO A 335 17.50 -6.85 -17.37
C PRO A 335 17.42 -5.44 -17.98
N VAL A 336 18.44 -5.11 -18.79
CA VAL A 336 18.41 -3.96 -19.69
C VAL A 336 17.46 -4.35 -20.82
N SER A 337 16.18 -3.99 -20.70
CA SER A 337 15.18 -4.28 -21.72
C SER A 337 15.52 -3.51 -23.01
N THR A 338 15.40 -4.16 -24.16
CA THR A 338 15.44 -3.52 -25.49
C THR A 338 14.19 -2.69 -25.76
N ASP A 339 13.05 -3.07 -25.16
CA ASP A 339 11.83 -2.27 -25.14
C ASP A 339 11.96 -1.16 -24.09
N SER A 340 11.78 0.09 -24.52
CA SER A 340 12.11 1.26 -23.71
C SER A 340 11.25 1.32 -22.43
N PRO A 341 11.87 1.43 -21.23
CA PRO A 341 11.19 1.76 -19.97
C PRO A 341 10.33 3.03 -20.06
N ALA A 342 10.57 3.87 -21.07
CA ALA A 342 9.76 5.03 -21.39
C ALA A 342 8.30 4.66 -21.74
N GLY A 343 8.05 3.50 -22.35
CA GLY A 343 6.69 3.08 -22.73
C GLY A 343 5.79 2.85 -21.51
N ALA A 344 6.27 2.07 -20.53
CA ALA A 344 5.53 1.85 -19.28
C ALA A 344 5.38 3.16 -18.48
N SER A 345 6.44 3.98 -18.42
CA SER A 345 6.39 5.27 -17.72
C SER A 345 5.36 6.21 -18.36
N LEU A 346 5.30 6.26 -19.69
CA LEU A 346 4.33 7.08 -20.42
C LEU A 346 2.90 6.58 -20.21
N ALA A 347 2.65 5.28 -20.26
CA ALA A 347 1.32 4.72 -19.98
C ALA A 347 0.82 5.05 -18.57
N VAL A 348 1.71 4.93 -17.56
CA VAL A 348 1.40 5.27 -16.17
C VAL A 348 1.19 6.78 -15.99
N TRP A 349 1.99 7.62 -16.68
CA TRP A 349 1.74 9.06 -16.73
C TRP A 349 0.38 9.40 -17.35
N THR A 350 0.02 8.78 -18.47
CA THR A 350 -1.25 9.03 -19.16
C THR A 350 -2.44 8.75 -18.23
N GLU A 351 -2.41 7.63 -17.49
CA GLU A 351 -3.42 7.34 -16.46
C GLU A 351 -3.46 8.43 -15.39
N LEU A 352 -2.29 8.85 -14.85
CA LEU A 352 -2.23 9.88 -13.82
C LEU A 352 -2.82 11.21 -14.32
N ALA A 353 -2.46 11.63 -15.53
CA ALA A 353 -2.98 12.84 -16.14
C ALA A 353 -4.50 12.75 -16.39
N GLU A 354 -4.99 11.59 -16.83
CA GLU A 354 -6.42 11.34 -17.00
C GLU A 354 -7.18 11.44 -15.67
N ARG A 355 -6.65 10.83 -14.60
CA ARG A 355 -7.24 10.93 -13.26
C ARG A 355 -7.33 12.37 -12.77
N VAL A 356 -6.26 13.15 -12.97
CA VAL A 356 -6.25 14.57 -12.62
C VAL A 356 -7.36 15.32 -13.37
N GLN A 357 -7.50 15.08 -14.68
CA GLN A 357 -8.52 15.72 -15.50
C GLN A 357 -9.94 15.31 -15.08
N GLN A 358 -10.13 14.05 -14.68
CA GLN A 358 -11.41 13.50 -14.25
C GLN A 358 -11.72 13.70 -12.75
N ARG A 359 -10.83 14.38 -12.01
CA ARG A 359 -10.90 14.53 -10.54
C ARG A 359 -11.04 13.18 -9.83
N VAL A 360 -10.14 12.27 -10.14
CA VAL A 360 -10.04 10.94 -9.56
C VAL A 360 -8.76 10.86 -8.73
N ASP A 361 -8.84 10.25 -7.55
CA ASP A 361 -7.71 10.11 -6.64
C ASP A 361 -6.60 9.20 -7.22
N CYS A 362 -5.39 9.36 -6.72
CA CYS A 362 -4.21 8.55 -7.06
C CYS A 362 -4.20 7.21 -6.29
N ASP A 363 -5.35 6.69 -5.89
CA ASP A 363 -5.51 5.48 -5.09
C ASP A 363 -5.78 4.23 -5.94
N LEU A 364 -5.79 3.05 -5.33
CA LEU A 364 -6.12 1.83 -6.07
C LEU A 364 -7.58 1.77 -6.52
N TYR A 365 -8.48 2.43 -5.80
CA TYR A 365 -9.92 2.37 -6.07
C TYR A 365 -10.39 3.36 -7.14
N ALA A 366 -9.50 4.22 -7.64
CA ALA A 366 -9.85 5.35 -8.50
C ALA A 366 -11.01 6.15 -7.88
N THR A 367 -10.89 6.50 -6.60
CA THR A 367 -11.96 7.16 -5.85
C THR A 367 -12.23 8.55 -6.44
N ARG A 368 -13.48 8.83 -6.81
CA ARG A 368 -13.88 10.16 -7.30
C ARG A 368 -13.70 11.20 -6.20
N LEU A 369 -13.06 12.30 -6.55
CA LEU A 369 -12.91 13.46 -5.68
C LEU A 369 -14.17 14.31 -5.79
N LEU A 370 -14.81 14.57 -4.65
CA LEU A 370 -16.07 15.31 -4.59
C LEU A 370 -15.89 16.83 -4.61
N TRP A 371 -14.65 17.33 -4.65
CA TRP A 371 -14.30 18.75 -4.73
C TRP A 371 -13.05 18.95 -5.57
#